data_AF-A0A925N205-F1
#
_entry.id   AF-A0A925N205-F1
#
_cell.length_a   1.000
_cell.length_b   1.000
_cell.length_c   1.000
_cell.angle_alpha   90.00
_cell.angle_beta   90.00
_cell.angle_gamma   90.00
#
_symmetry.space_group_name_H-M   'P 1'
#
loop_
_entity.id
_entity.type
_entity.pdbx_description
1 polymer ?
#
loop_
_entity_poly.entity_id
_entity_poly.type
_entity_poly.pdbx_seq_one_letter_code
_entity_poly.pdbx_strand_id
1 'polypeptide(L)'
;ELSVPRAEADAVAAELRRREAGHAGLDGMLAKARVALAEGHLDGSKDAALPLYRRVLELQPGLERALEGREDAIAELLQRARKSIDRGELAIAAASIVSARGYDAGHADLPEAQARLARAIEQVRQRADADLRAGNLDRAAQAYREVVEASGSVEVGEDLADEASQGLQRIGLAHAARAERAAEDFRFDDAEALLGQAREYAPGAAAVRDAERHLQRARQTQARLRTGGIPANQRQARIAQLLAEAAAAEARGDLLTPPGDSAYDKLRAASSIAPDSPAVRSASARLLPAAKACFERELRGNNLARARACLDARRVLEGDSNELTQARRRLAQRWLAVGDERLGAGEVASAASALDAARRLDPATPGLEAFAERVRAASAGRP
;
A
#
# COMPACT_ATOMS: atom_id res chain seq x y z
N GLU A 1 56.56 -31.37 -55.55
CA GLU A 1 56.13 -31.84 -54.22
C GLU A 1 56.32 -30.72 -53.23
N LEU A 2 55.25 -30.23 -52.59
CA LEU A 2 55.34 -29.21 -51.54
C LEU A 2 55.33 -29.93 -50.19
N SER A 3 56.50 -30.10 -49.57
CA SER A 3 56.62 -30.65 -48.22
C SER A 3 56.55 -29.52 -47.21
N VAL A 4 55.40 -29.36 -46.54
CA VAL A 4 55.26 -28.43 -45.41
C VAL A 4 56.06 -28.98 -44.21
N PRO A 5 56.89 -28.16 -43.53
CA PRO A 5 57.60 -28.58 -42.32
C PRO A 5 56.63 -29.05 -41.21
N ARG A 6 56.88 -30.22 -40.60
CA ARG A 6 56.02 -30.81 -39.55
C ARG A 6 55.64 -29.84 -38.42
N ALA A 7 56.56 -28.97 -38.00
CA ALA A 7 56.31 -27.99 -36.95
C ALA A 7 55.24 -26.93 -37.33
N GLU A 8 55.17 -26.54 -38.60
CA GLU A 8 54.14 -25.61 -39.10
C GLU A 8 52.78 -26.32 -39.23
N ALA A 9 52.78 -27.59 -39.66
CA ALA A 9 51.57 -28.42 -39.72
C ALA A 9 50.96 -28.67 -38.33
N ASP A 10 51.79 -28.94 -37.32
CA ASP A 10 51.35 -29.16 -35.94
C ASP A 10 50.79 -27.89 -35.29
N ALA A 11 51.38 -26.72 -35.58
CA ALA A 11 50.88 -25.42 -35.12
C ALA A 11 49.51 -25.08 -35.73
N VAL A 12 49.33 -25.33 -37.04
CA VAL A 12 48.04 -25.15 -37.72
C VAL A 12 46.99 -26.13 -37.20
N ALA A 13 47.36 -27.40 -36.95
CA ALA A 13 46.44 -28.40 -36.38
C ALA A 13 46.04 -28.10 -34.93
N ALA A 14 46.93 -27.50 -34.13
CA ALA A 14 46.59 -27.04 -32.79
C ALA A 14 45.64 -25.82 -32.82
N GLU A 15 45.86 -24.90 -33.76
CA GLU A 15 44.98 -23.75 -33.97
C GLU A 15 43.58 -24.16 -34.47
N LEU A 16 43.51 -25.11 -35.41
CA LEU A 16 42.25 -25.64 -35.91
C LEU A 16 41.45 -26.31 -34.79
N ARG A 17 42.08 -27.16 -33.98
CA ARG A 17 41.42 -27.81 -32.82
C ARG A 17 40.91 -26.81 -31.79
N ARG A 18 41.63 -25.70 -31.54
CA ARG A 18 41.14 -24.62 -30.64
C ARG A 18 39.92 -23.91 -31.23
N ARG A 19 39.91 -23.66 -32.53
CA ARG A 19 38.75 -23.07 -33.22
C ARG A 19 37.55 -24.00 -33.26
N GLU A 20 37.76 -25.29 -33.51
CA GLU A 20 36.72 -26.33 -33.48
C GLU A 20 36.14 -26.50 -32.07
N ALA A 21 36.98 -26.54 -31.03
CA ALA A 21 36.52 -26.60 -29.64
C ALA A 21 35.74 -25.34 -29.23
N GLY A 22 36.16 -24.17 -29.73
CA GLY A 22 35.41 -22.91 -29.58
C GLY A 22 34.02 -22.97 -30.22
N HIS A 23 33.92 -23.48 -31.46
CA HIS A 23 32.64 -23.65 -32.17
C HIS A 23 31.73 -24.66 -31.47
N ALA A 24 32.26 -25.79 -31.03
CA ALA A 24 31.48 -26.79 -30.30
C ALA A 24 30.90 -26.25 -28.98
N GLY A 25 31.63 -25.36 -28.29
CA GLY A 25 31.13 -24.64 -27.11
C GLY A 25 30.00 -23.66 -27.41
N LEU A 26 30.08 -22.96 -28.57
CA LEU A 26 29.04 -22.02 -29.02
C LEU A 26 27.75 -22.74 -29.42
N ASP A 27 27.84 -23.85 -30.16
CA ASP A 27 26.67 -24.65 -30.55
C ASP A 27 25.93 -25.21 -29.33
N GLY A 28 26.68 -25.68 -28.32
CA GLY A 28 26.11 -26.12 -27.05
C GLY A 28 25.41 -24.98 -26.29
N MET A 29 25.98 -23.76 -26.31
CA MET A 29 25.36 -22.59 -25.68
C MET A 29 24.09 -22.15 -26.43
N LEU A 30 24.10 -22.16 -27.76
CA LEU A 30 22.92 -21.91 -28.59
C LEU A 30 21.80 -22.93 -28.37
N ALA A 31 22.16 -24.20 -28.17
CA ALA A 31 21.17 -25.24 -27.86
C ALA A 31 20.51 -24.96 -26.49
N LYS A 32 21.30 -24.61 -25.47
CA LYS A 32 20.78 -24.21 -24.15
C LYS A 32 19.90 -22.97 -24.23
N ALA A 33 20.30 -21.95 -24.99
CA ALA A 33 19.53 -20.73 -25.18
C ALA A 33 18.14 -21.02 -25.79
N ARG A 34 18.10 -21.89 -26.82
CA ARG A 34 16.85 -22.33 -27.44
C ARG A 34 15.95 -23.12 -26.49
N VAL A 35 16.51 -23.99 -25.66
CA VAL A 35 15.74 -24.70 -24.62
C VAL A 35 15.15 -23.71 -23.61
N ALA A 36 15.97 -22.78 -23.10
CA ALA A 36 15.50 -21.75 -22.17
C ALA A 36 14.39 -20.88 -22.79
N LEU A 37 14.50 -20.52 -24.07
CA LEU A 37 13.47 -19.79 -24.80
C LEU A 37 12.17 -20.60 -24.88
N ALA A 38 12.24 -21.88 -25.25
CA ALA A 38 11.07 -22.76 -25.35
C ALA A 38 10.39 -22.99 -24.00
N GLU A 39 11.15 -23.04 -22.91
CA GLU A 39 10.64 -23.12 -21.54
C GLU A 39 10.10 -21.78 -21.02
N GLY A 40 10.31 -20.70 -21.79
CA GLY A 40 9.90 -19.37 -21.38
C GLY A 40 10.78 -18.74 -20.30
N HIS A 41 11.98 -19.28 -20.09
CA HIS A 41 13.00 -18.75 -19.19
C HIS A 41 13.84 -17.69 -19.92
N LEU A 42 13.26 -16.50 -20.08
CA LEU A 42 13.77 -15.47 -21.00
C LEU A 42 14.91 -14.63 -20.41
N ASP A 43 14.79 -14.23 -19.14
CA ASP A 43 15.73 -13.34 -18.46
C ASP A 43 15.76 -13.59 -16.94
N GLY A 44 16.64 -12.90 -16.21
CA GLY A 44 16.70 -12.91 -14.73
C GLY A 44 17.65 -13.95 -14.14
N SER A 45 18.25 -14.83 -14.96
CA SER A 45 19.35 -15.71 -14.55
C SER A 45 20.37 -15.89 -15.66
N LYS A 46 21.60 -16.30 -15.33
CA LYS A 46 22.68 -16.49 -16.33
C LYS A 46 22.38 -17.59 -17.36
N ASP A 47 21.50 -18.51 -17.01
CA ASP A 47 21.09 -19.64 -17.86
C ASP A 47 19.80 -19.33 -18.65
N ALA A 48 19.31 -18.08 -18.56
CA ALA A 48 18.18 -17.61 -19.35
C ALA A 48 18.54 -17.37 -20.81
N ALA A 49 17.53 -17.41 -21.68
CA ALA A 49 17.70 -17.30 -23.12
C ALA A 49 18.50 -16.03 -23.52
N LEU A 50 18.08 -14.86 -23.04
CA LEU A 50 18.69 -13.58 -23.43
C LEU A 50 20.16 -13.42 -22.98
N PRO A 51 20.53 -13.72 -21.72
CA PRO A 51 21.94 -13.80 -21.31
C PRO A 51 22.78 -14.77 -22.12
N LEU A 52 22.24 -15.96 -22.44
CA LEU A 52 22.96 -16.95 -23.24
C LEU A 52 23.19 -16.45 -24.67
N TYR A 53 22.17 -15.88 -25.32
CA TYR A 53 22.34 -15.27 -26.65
C TYR A 53 23.31 -14.09 -26.62
N ARG A 54 23.24 -13.20 -25.62
CA ARG A 54 24.21 -12.11 -25.44
C ARG A 54 25.64 -12.67 -25.36
N ARG A 55 25.85 -13.74 -24.59
CA ARG A 55 27.18 -14.34 -24.44
C ARG A 55 27.70 -14.95 -25.75
N VAL A 56 26.82 -15.59 -26.53
CA VAL A 56 27.18 -16.07 -27.88
C VAL A 56 27.55 -14.90 -28.79
N LEU A 57 26.78 -13.81 -28.77
CA LEU A 57 27.01 -12.62 -29.59
C LEU A 57 28.26 -11.81 -29.16
N GLU A 58 28.63 -11.83 -27.88
CA GLU A 58 29.90 -11.29 -27.41
C GLU A 58 31.11 -12.02 -28.02
N LEU A 59 30.96 -13.32 -28.29
CA LEU A 59 32.01 -14.17 -28.87
C LEU A 59 31.97 -14.13 -30.41
N GLN A 60 30.77 -14.06 -31.00
CA GLN A 60 30.56 -13.98 -32.45
C GLN A 60 29.41 -13.02 -32.79
N PRO A 61 29.68 -11.71 -32.97
CA PRO A 61 28.64 -10.68 -33.11
C PRO A 61 27.70 -10.85 -34.30
N GLY A 62 28.16 -11.48 -35.39
CA GLY A 62 27.39 -11.68 -36.62
C GLY A 62 26.74 -13.05 -36.75
N LEU A 63 26.65 -13.84 -35.67
CA LEU A 63 26.06 -15.17 -35.76
C LEU A 63 24.54 -15.08 -35.91
N GLU A 64 24.04 -15.26 -37.14
CA GLU A 64 22.63 -15.08 -37.53
C GLU A 64 21.66 -15.81 -36.59
N ARG A 65 21.89 -17.09 -36.30
CA ARG A 65 21.02 -17.88 -35.41
C ARG A 65 20.94 -17.33 -33.98
N ALA A 66 21.99 -16.66 -33.51
CA ALA A 66 22.01 -16.04 -32.20
C ALA A 66 21.29 -14.68 -32.20
N LEU A 67 21.39 -13.93 -33.31
CA LEU A 67 20.65 -12.70 -33.52
C LEU A 67 19.14 -12.97 -33.59
N GLU A 68 18.73 -13.93 -34.44
CA GLU A 68 17.33 -14.37 -34.59
C GLU A 68 16.76 -14.87 -33.25
N GLY A 69 17.49 -15.75 -32.56
CA GLY A 69 17.04 -16.26 -31.26
C GLY A 69 16.95 -15.17 -30.17
N ARG A 70 17.81 -14.14 -30.21
CA ARG A 70 17.68 -12.97 -29.34
C ARG A 70 16.44 -12.16 -29.69
N GLU A 71 16.17 -11.92 -30.97
CA GLU A 71 14.96 -11.22 -31.43
C GLU A 71 13.68 -11.95 -30.98
N ASP A 72 13.60 -13.27 -31.18
CA ASP A 72 12.47 -14.09 -30.71
C ASP A 72 12.27 -13.99 -29.19
N ALA A 73 13.36 -14.07 -28.43
CA ALA A 73 13.31 -13.97 -26.98
C ALA A 73 12.89 -12.58 -26.49
N ILE A 74 13.31 -11.51 -27.16
CA ILE A 74 12.85 -10.14 -26.87
C ILE A 74 11.37 -9.99 -27.23
N ALA A 75 10.93 -10.50 -28.38
CA ALA A 75 9.53 -10.44 -28.80
C ALA A 75 8.59 -11.13 -27.80
N GLU A 76 8.96 -12.32 -27.31
CA GLU A 76 8.21 -13.03 -26.27
C GLU A 76 8.23 -12.27 -24.93
N LEU A 77 9.37 -11.67 -24.53
CA LEU A 77 9.46 -10.86 -23.32
C LEU A 77 8.54 -9.63 -23.39
N LEU A 78 8.52 -8.94 -24.54
CA LEU A 78 7.63 -7.79 -24.78
C LEU A 78 6.16 -8.23 -24.86
N GLN A 79 5.86 -9.43 -25.37
CA GLN A 79 4.51 -9.98 -25.30
C GLN A 79 4.05 -10.20 -23.86
N ARG A 80 4.92 -10.69 -22.99
CA ARG A 80 4.61 -10.84 -21.56
C ARG A 80 4.42 -9.48 -20.89
N ALA A 81 5.25 -8.50 -21.21
CA ALA A 81 5.08 -7.13 -20.73
C ALA A 81 3.69 -6.58 -21.08
N ARG A 82 3.24 -6.77 -22.34
CA ARG A 82 1.90 -6.38 -22.79
C ARG A 82 0.79 -7.07 -21.98
N LYS A 83 0.92 -8.37 -21.69
CA LYS A 83 -0.03 -9.11 -20.84
C LYS A 83 -0.04 -8.60 -19.39
N SER A 84 1.13 -8.24 -18.84
CA SER A 84 1.23 -7.65 -17.49
C SER A 84 0.58 -6.27 -17.43
N ILE A 85 0.71 -5.44 -18.47
CA ILE A 85 -0.04 -4.17 -18.58
C ILE A 85 -1.55 -4.43 -18.51
N ASP A 86 -2.05 -5.43 -19.23
CA ASP A 86 -3.48 -5.76 -19.25
C ASP A 86 -4.01 -6.25 -17.89
N ARG A 87 -3.12 -6.82 -17.06
CA ARG A 87 -3.42 -7.22 -15.67
C ARG A 87 -3.24 -6.09 -14.65
N GLY A 88 -2.73 -4.93 -15.06
CA GLY A 88 -2.38 -3.82 -14.17
C GLY A 88 -1.05 -3.99 -13.44
N GLU A 89 -0.23 -4.97 -13.81
CA GLU A 89 1.10 -5.24 -13.24
C GLU A 89 2.15 -4.30 -13.87
N LEU A 90 1.99 -3.00 -13.70
CA LEU A 90 2.75 -1.98 -14.45
C LEU A 90 4.25 -2.04 -14.16
N ALA A 91 4.66 -2.25 -12.90
CA ALA A 91 6.07 -2.38 -12.52
C ALA A 91 6.75 -3.59 -13.18
N ILE A 92 6.04 -4.73 -13.28
CA ILE A 92 6.55 -5.95 -13.93
C ILE A 92 6.73 -5.71 -15.43
N ALA A 93 5.74 -5.09 -16.07
CA ALA A 93 5.83 -4.74 -17.48
C ALA A 93 6.97 -3.76 -17.77
N ALA A 94 7.12 -2.75 -16.91
CA ALA A 94 8.17 -1.74 -16.97
C ALA A 94 9.58 -2.38 -16.90
N ALA A 95 9.82 -3.26 -15.93
CA ALA A 95 11.07 -4.00 -15.80
C ALA A 95 11.36 -4.88 -17.04
N SER A 96 10.34 -5.53 -17.59
CA SER A 96 10.46 -6.37 -18.79
C SER A 96 10.86 -5.55 -20.03
N ILE A 97 10.28 -4.36 -20.20
CA ILE A 97 10.60 -3.45 -21.30
C ILE A 97 12.02 -2.88 -21.16
N VAL A 98 12.44 -2.52 -19.94
CA VAL A 98 13.83 -2.07 -19.67
C VAL A 98 14.82 -3.18 -19.97
N SER A 99 14.52 -4.41 -19.55
CA SER A 99 15.35 -5.58 -19.86
C SER A 99 15.48 -5.78 -21.37
N ALA A 100 14.37 -5.82 -22.11
CA ALA A 100 14.36 -5.92 -23.57
C ALA A 100 15.25 -4.85 -24.25
N ARG A 101 15.08 -3.58 -23.86
CA ARG A 101 15.91 -2.46 -24.35
C ARG A 101 17.40 -2.65 -24.04
N GLY A 102 17.73 -3.27 -22.91
CA GLY A 102 19.11 -3.59 -22.53
C GLY A 102 19.75 -4.71 -23.35
N TYR A 103 18.97 -5.55 -24.03
CA TYR A 103 19.49 -6.56 -24.97
C TYR A 103 19.53 -6.05 -26.40
N ASP A 104 18.54 -5.27 -26.82
CA ASP A 104 18.50 -4.59 -28.11
C ASP A 104 17.62 -3.34 -28.05
N ALA A 105 18.23 -2.16 -28.06
CA ALA A 105 17.51 -0.89 -28.03
C ALA A 105 16.78 -0.57 -29.35
N GLY A 106 17.15 -1.22 -30.46
CA GLY A 106 16.58 -1.01 -31.79
C GLY A 106 15.45 -1.98 -32.14
N HIS A 107 15.04 -2.85 -31.21
CA HIS A 107 14.04 -3.89 -31.47
C HIS A 107 12.69 -3.29 -31.91
N ALA A 108 12.10 -3.85 -32.97
CA ALA A 108 10.93 -3.28 -33.64
C ALA A 108 9.68 -3.12 -32.74
N ASP A 109 9.46 -4.04 -31.81
CA ASP A 109 8.31 -4.02 -30.89
C ASP A 109 8.43 -3.04 -29.71
N LEU A 110 9.63 -2.52 -29.44
CA LEU A 110 9.88 -1.67 -28.25
C LEU A 110 9.03 -0.40 -28.22
N PRO A 111 8.95 0.40 -29.32
CA PRO A 111 8.19 1.64 -29.31
C PRO A 111 6.70 1.42 -28.99
N GLU A 112 6.10 0.34 -29.51
CA GLU A 112 4.70 0.02 -29.22
C GLU A 112 4.52 -0.36 -27.74
N ALA A 113 5.38 -1.23 -27.21
CA ALA A 113 5.32 -1.66 -25.82
C ALA A 113 5.48 -0.48 -24.85
N GLN A 114 6.44 0.42 -25.13
CA GLN A 114 6.66 1.65 -24.36
C GLN A 114 5.44 2.58 -24.42
N ALA A 115 4.88 2.81 -25.61
CA ALA A 115 3.68 3.65 -25.76
C ALA A 115 2.46 3.06 -25.04
N ARG A 116 2.31 1.73 -25.03
CA ARG A 116 1.24 1.06 -24.28
C ARG A 116 1.42 1.21 -22.76
N LEU A 117 2.64 1.06 -22.26
CA LEU A 117 2.95 1.26 -20.84
C LEU A 117 2.68 2.72 -20.43
N ALA A 118 3.17 3.69 -21.19
CA ALA A 118 2.96 5.12 -20.90
C ALA A 118 1.46 5.48 -20.80
N ARG A 119 0.64 4.97 -21.73
CA ARG A 119 -0.83 5.16 -21.67
C ARG A 119 -1.45 4.51 -20.44
N ALA A 120 -1.00 3.33 -20.04
CA ALA A 120 -1.52 2.64 -18.86
C ALA A 120 -1.15 3.38 -17.56
N ILE A 121 0.08 3.88 -17.45
CA ILE A 121 0.54 4.70 -16.33
C ILE A 121 -0.30 5.98 -16.23
N GLU A 122 -0.50 6.70 -17.35
CA GLU A 122 -1.32 7.92 -17.36
C GLU A 122 -2.76 7.65 -16.93
N GLN A 123 -3.35 6.51 -17.33
CA GLN A 123 -4.69 6.13 -16.86
C GLN A 123 -4.75 5.91 -15.35
N VAL A 124 -3.73 5.28 -14.75
CA VAL A 124 -3.65 5.11 -13.29
C VAL A 124 -3.48 6.47 -12.60
N ARG A 125 -2.64 7.35 -13.14
CA ARG A 125 -2.46 8.73 -12.63
C ARG A 125 -3.76 9.53 -12.65
N GLN A 126 -4.52 9.46 -13.75
CA GLN A 126 -5.83 10.14 -13.86
C GLN A 126 -6.86 9.60 -12.86
N ARG A 127 -6.84 8.29 -12.59
CA ARG A 127 -7.69 7.68 -11.55
C ARG A 127 -7.26 8.15 -10.16
N ALA A 128 -5.96 8.22 -9.89
CA ALA A 128 -5.41 8.74 -8.63
C ALA A 128 -5.86 10.20 -8.39
N ASP A 129 -5.77 11.03 -9.43
CA ASP A 129 -6.27 12.41 -9.41
C ASP A 129 -7.77 12.49 -9.10
N ALA A 130 -8.58 11.60 -9.67
CA ALA A 130 -10.02 11.54 -9.40
C ALA A 130 -10.31 11.11 -7.95
N ASP A 131 -9.59 10.11 -7.44
CA ASP A 131 -9.72 9.66 -6.05
C ASP A 131 -9.27 10.73 -5.05
N LEU A 132 -8.21 11.48 -5.38
CA LEU A 132 -7.77 12.64 -4.58
C LEU A 132 -8.87 13.71 -4.52
N ARG A 133 -9.46 14.08 -5.66
CA ARG A 133 -10.58 15.04 -5.71
C ARG A 133 -11.82 14.55 -4.94
N ALA A 134 -12.07 13.25 -4.96
CA ALA A 134 -13.16 12.62 -4.20
C ALA A 134 -12.84 12.44 -2.70
N GLY A 135 -11.62 12.78 -2.26
CA GLY A 135 -11.19 12.66 -0.86
C GLY A 135 -10.81 11.23 -0.42
N ASN A 136 -10.69 10.30 -1.37
CA ASN A 136 -10.28 8.91 -1.17
C ASN A 136 -8.75 8.80 -1.08
N LEU A 137 -8.17 9.45 -0.07
CA LEU A 137 -6.72 9.66 0.02
C LEU A 137 -5.89 8.37 -0.03
N ASP A 138 -6.32 7.29 0.64
CA ASP A 138 -5.58 6.03 0.66
C ASP A 138 -5.52 5.36 -0.72
N ARG A 139 -6.64 5.38 -1.46
CA ARG A 139 -6.70 4.85 -2.84
C ARG A 139 -5.87 5.68 -3.79
N ALA A 140 -5.95 7.01 -3.67
CA ALA A 140 -5.11 7.92 -4.46
C ALA A 140 -3.63 7.70 -4.16
N ALA A 141 -3.24 7.53 -2.90
CA ALA A 141 -1.85 7.31 -2.49
C ALA A 141 -1.29 6.00 -3.03
N GLN A 142 -2.10 4.93 -3.04
CA GLN A 142 -1.71 3.67 -3.67
C GLN A 142 -1.47 3.86 -5.17
N ALA A 143 -2.43 4.44 -5.89
CA ALA A 143 -2.32 4.63 -7.34
C ALA A 143 -1.15 5.55 -7.74
N TYR A 144 -0.87 6.63 -7.01
CA TYR A 144 0.32 7.46 -7.29
C TYR A 144 1.64 6.72 -7.04
N ARG A 145 1.72 5.86 -6.01
CA ARG A 145 2.92 5.03 -5.79
C ARG A 145 3.16 4.05 -6.93
N GLU A 146 2.10 3.41 -7.43
CA GLU A 146 2.18 2.54 -8.62
C GLU A 146 2.68 3.32 -9.84
N VAL A 147 2.25 4.57 -10.02
CA VAL A 147 2.76 5.44 -11.09
C VAL A 147 4.26 5.72 -10.90
N VAL A 148 4.70 6.15 -9.72
CA VAL A 148 6.13 6.44 -9.46
C VAL A 148 6.99 5.20 -9.72
N GLU A 149 6.55 4.03 -9.25
CA GLU A 149 7.28 2.76 -9.42
C GLU A 149 7.38 2.36 -10.90
N ALA A 150 6.29 2.47 -11.66
CA ALA A 150 6.27 2.09 -13.08
C ALA A 150 6.94 3.11 -14.00
N SER A 151 6.95 4.40 -13.63
CA SER A 151 7.46 5.50 -14.44
C SER A 151 8.98 5.55 -14.56
N GLY A 152 9.74 5.00 -13.61
CA GLY A 152 11.22 5.00 -13.66
C GLY A 152 11.85 4.26 -14.85
N SER A 153 11.03 3.62 -15.68
CA SER A 153 11.42 2.74 -16.79
C SER A 153 11.15 3.32 -18.19
N VAL A 154 10.46 4.45 -18.27
CA VAL A 154 9.98 5.06 -19.53
C VAL A 154 10.70 6.37 -19.76
N GLU A 155 11.14 6.67 -20.99
CA GLU A 155 11.82 7.95 -21.31
C GLU A 155 10.96 9.19 -21.03
N VAL A 156 9.65 9.10 -21.22
CA VAL A 156 8.67 10.15 -20.86
C VAL A 156 8.15 9.98 -19.42
N GLY A 157 8.81 9.11 -18.64
CA GLY A 157 8.36 8.71 -17.31
C GLY A 157 8.72 9.70 -16.21
N GLU A 158 9.76 10.54 -16.40
CA GLU A 158 10.19 11.51 -15.39
C GLU A 158 9.07 12.52 -15.07
N ASP A 159 8.44 13.11 -16.09
CA ASP A 159 7.32 14.04 -15.91
C ASP A 159 6.14 13.38 -15.16
N LEU A 160 5.80 12.14 -15.52
CA LEU A 160 4.71 11.39 -14.86
C LEU A 160 5.04 11.01 -13.42
N ALA A 161 6.30 10.65 -13.14
CA ALA A 161 6.78 10.37 -11.79
C ALA A 161 6.75 11.63 -10.91
N ASP A 162 7.15 12.77 -11.47
CA ASP A 162 7.13 14.06 -10.78
C ASP A 162 5.69 14.50 -10.49
N GLU A 163 4.78 14.40 -11.46
CA GLU A 163 3.36 14.69 -11.25
C GLU A 163 2.73 13.78 -10.19
N ALA A 164 3.04 12.48 -10.19
CA ALA A 164 2.55 11.55 -9.18
C ALA A 164 3.14 11.86 -7.79
N SER A 165 4.41 12.24 -7.73
CA SER A 165 5.07 12.68 -6.50
C SER A 165 4.43 13.96 -5.94
N GLN A 166 4.08 14.91 -6.80
CA GLN A 166 3.29 16.09 -6.41
C GLN A 166 1.88 15.69 -5.94
N GLY A 167 1.26 14.68 -6.56
CA GLY A 167 0.03 14.04 -6.10
C GLY A 167 0.12 13.53 -4.66
N LEU A 168 1.17 12.78 -4.35
CA LEU A 168 1.47 12.32 -2.99
C LEU A 168 1.68 13.49 -2.03
N GLN A 169 2.42 14.53 -2.42
CA GLN A 169 2.56 15.72 -1.58
C GLN A 169 1.21 16.38 -1.25
N ARG A 170 0.31 16.51 -2.25
CA ARG A 170 -1.05 17.02 -2.02
C ARG A 170 -1.85 16.16 -1.05
N ILE A 171 -1.69 14.83 -1.10
CA ILE A 171 -2.26 13.92 -0.10
C ILE A 171 -1.69 14.22 1.29
N GLY A 172 -0.38 14.38 1.42
CA GLY A 172 0.25 14.76 2.69
C GLY A 172 -0.29 16.07 3.27
N LEU A 173 -0.49 17.09 2.43
CA LEU A 173 -1.14 18.35 2.83
C LEU A 173 -2.58 18.14 3.30
N ALA A 174 -3.35 17.28 2.62
CA ALA A 174 -4.70 16.94 3.03
C ALA A 174 -4.76 16.22 4.38
N HIS A 175 -3.80 15.33 4.65
CA HIS A 175 -3.65 14.69 5.98
C HIS A 175 -3.29 15.72 7.06
N ALA A 176 -2.37 16.66 6.79
CA ALA A 176 -2.05 17.73 7.73
C ALA A 176 -3.28 18.58 8.09
N ALA A 177 -4.08 18.97 7.11
CA ALA A 177 -5.32 19.72 7.35
C ALA A 177 -6.39 18.89 8.10
N ARG A 178 -6.45 17.56 7.89
CA ARG A 178 -7.29 16.67 8.72
C ARG A 178 -6.77 16.57 10.15
N ALA A 179 -5.45 16.57 10.35
CA ALA A 179 -4.83 16.50 11.66
C ALA A 179 -5.08 17.77 12.48
N GLU A 180 -5.04 18.95 11.88
CA GLU A 180 -5.39 20.20 12.56
C GLU A 180 -6.82 20.17 13.09
N ARG A 181 -7.78 19.80 12.24
CA ARG A 181 -9.19 19.65 12.67
C ARG A 181 -9.35 18.62 13.79
N ALA A 182 -8.67 17.47 13.68
CA ALA A 182 -8.67 16.47 14.75
C ALA A 182 -8.09 17.04 16.06
N ALA A 183 -7.03 17.86 15.99
CA ALA A 183 -6.46 18.51 17.16
C ALA A 183 -7.42 19.54 17.78
N GLU A 184 -8.14 20.32 16.98
CA GLU A 184 -9.19 21.25 17.44
C GLU A 184 -10.32 20.52 18.17
N ASP A 185 -10.67 19.31 17.72
CA ASP A 185 -11.66 18.42 18.34
C ASP A 185 -11.09 17.62 19.54
N PHE A 186 -9.86 17.90 19.96
CA PHE A 186 -9.12 17.16 20.99
C PHE A 186 -8.98 15.65 20.72
N ARG A 187 -8.99 15.24 19.44
CA ARG A 187 -8.67 13.89 18.95
C ARG A 187 -7.17 13.77 18.69
N PHE A 188 -6.38 13.79 19.76
CA PHE A 188 -4.92 13.86 19.60
C PHE A 188 -4.30 12.59 19.02
N ASP A 189 -4.85 11.41 19.29
CA ASP A 189 -4.37 10.15 18.70
C ASP A 189 -4.60 10.13 17.18
N ASP A 190 -5.80 10.53 16.73
CA ASP A 190 -6.13 10.64 15.31
C ASP A 190 -5.26 11.72 14.64
N ALA A 191 -5.09 12.88 15.29
CA ALA A 191 -4.25 13.95 14.78
C ALA A 191 -2.79 13.49 14.61
N GLU A 192 -2.26 12.71 15.55
CA GLU A 192 -0.90 12.20 15.50
C GLU A 192 -0.72 11.12 14.42
N ALA A 193 -1.70 10.23 14.25
CA ALA A 193 -1.72 9.26 13.15
C ALA A 193 -1.78 9.95 11.77
N LEU A 194 -2.67 10.94 11.62
CA LEU A 194 -2.78 11.75 10.40
C LEU A 194 -1.49 12.54 10.12
N LEU A 195 -0.82 13.07 11.15
CA LEU A 195 0.50 13.70 11.01
C LEU A 195 1.59 12.70 10.61
N GLY A 196 1.49 11.45 11.03
CA GLY A 196 2.36 10.37 10.57
C GLY A 196 2.25 10.17 9.06
N GLN A 197 1.01 10.02 8.56
CA GLN A 197 0.73 9.91 7.12
C GLN A 197 1.14 11.18 6.35
N ALA A 198 0.92 12.36 6.93
CA ALA A 198 1.32 13.62 6.31
C ALA A 198 2.85 13.71 6.13
N ARG A 199 3.63 13.22 7.11
CA ARG A 199 5.09 13.14 7.04
C ARG A 199 5.60 12.11 6.04
N GLU A 200 4.88 11.00 5.87
CA GLU A 200 5.21 9.97 4.87
C GLU A 200 5.14 10.54 3.46
N TYR A 201 4.07 11.27 3.13
CA TYR A 201 3.83 11.74 1.76
C TYR A 201 4.34 13.15 1.44
N ALA A 202 4.50 14.02 2.45
CA ALA A 202 4.98 15.39 2.27
C ALA A 202 6.05 15.75 3.33
N PRO A 203 7.19 15.02 3.37
CA PRO A 203 8.23 15.30 4.33
C PRO A 203 8.76 16.73 4.16
N GLY A 204 8.82 17.48 5.26
CA GLY A 204 9.33 18.85 5.24
C GLY A 204 8.38 19.91 4.67
N ALA A 205 7.13 19.58 4.34
CA ALA A 205 6.13 20.60 3.97
C ALA A 205 5.82 21.53 5.16
N ALA A 206 5.67 22.83 4.88
CA ALA A 206 5.37 23.83 5.91
C ALA A 206 4.04 23.52 6.64
N ALA A 207 3.01 23.12 5.89
CA ALA A 207 1.71 22.73 6.46
C ALA A 207 1.81 21.59 7.48
N VAL A 208 2.73 20.63 7.29
CA VAL A 208 2.94 19.53 8.24
C VAL A 208 3.52 20.07 9.55
N ARG A 209 4.54 20.94 9.47
CA ARG A 209 5.11 21.61 10.66
C ARG A 209 4.08 22.51 11.34
N ASP A 210 3.22 23.16 10.58
CA ASP A 210 2.18 24.06 11.10
C ASP A 210 1.13 23.27 11.88
N ALA A 211 0.72 22.13 11.33
CA ALA A 211 -0.19 21.18 11.96
C ALA A 211 0.41 20.56 13.23
N GLU A 212 1.69 20.22 13.25
CA GLU A 212 2.40 19.79 14.46
C GLU A 212 2.37 20.87 15.55
N ARG A 213 2.68 22.12 15.20
CA ARG A 213 2.60 23.24 16.15
C ARG A 213 1.16 23.46 16.62
N HIS A 214 0.18 23.28 15.74
CA HIS A 214 -1.24 23.36 16.09
C HIS A 214 -1.61 22.29 17.11
N LEU A 215 -1.22 21.03 16.89
CA LEU A 215 -1.46 19.92 17.82
C LEU A 215 -0.88 20.22 19.21
N GLN A 216 0.35 20.75 19.28
CA GLN A 216 0.96 21.11 20.57
C GLN A 216 0.20 22.24 21.27
N ARG A 217 -0.22 23.27 20.54
CA ARG A 217 -1.06 24.35 21.11
C ARG A 217 -2.41 23.82 21.60
N ALA A 218 -3.06 22.94 20.84
CA ALA A 218 -4.33 22.34 21.22
C ALA A 218 -4.19 21.51 22.52
N ARG A 219 -3.11 20.72 22.65
CA ARG A 219 -2.78 19.98 23.89
C ARG A 219 -2.61 20.92 25.09
N GLN A 220 -1.88 22.02 24.92
CA GLN A 220 -1.69 23.03 25.97
C GLN A 220 -3.00 23.71 26.37
N THR A 221 -3.84 24.07 25.39
CA THR A 221 -5.16 24.66 25.62
C THR A 221 -6.06 23.70 26.40
N GLN A 222 -6.11 22.42 26.01
CA GLN A 222 -6.88 21.40 26.73
C GLN A 222 -6.36 21.22 28.16
N ALA A 223 -5.04 21.16 28.35
CA ALA A 223 -4.44 21.06 29.68
C ALA A 223 -4.88 22.22 30.59
N ARG A 224 -4.84 23.47 30.10
CA ARG A 224 -5.31 24.66 30.85
C ARG A 224 -6.82 24.59 31.16
N LEU A 225 -7.62 24.14 30.20
CA LEU A 225 -9.06 23.91 30.37
C LEU A 225 -9.36 22.87 31.45
N ARG A 226 -8.51 21.87 31.64
CA ARG A 226 -8.65 20.87 32.71
C ARG A 226 -8.17 21.41 34.06
N THR A 227 -6.95 21.97 34.11
CA THR A 227 -6.24 22.25 35.37
C THR A 227 -6.67 23.50 36.12
N GLY A 228 -7.42 24.41 35.52
CA GLY A 228 -7.84 25.65 36.22
C GLY A 228 -7.37 26.93 35.56
N GLY A 229 -6.53 26.85 34.53
CA GLY A 229 -5.85 28.03 33.96
C GLY A 229 -6.74 28.99 33.18
N ILE A 230 -8.06 28.75 33.13
CA ILE A 230 -9.06 29.59 32.46
C ILE A 230 -10.21 29.82 33.46
N PRO A 231 -10.81 31.03 33.51
CA PRO A 231 -11.95 31.34 34.37
C PRO A 231 -13.07 30.28 34.30
N ALA A 232 -13.64 29.95 35.46
CA ALA A 232 -14.63 28.88 35.60
C ALA A 232 -15.88 29.09 34.71
N ASN A 233 -16.31 30.34 34.55
CA ASN A 233 -17.43 30.71 33.66
C ASN A 233 -17.13 30.39 32.18
N GLN A 234 -15.92 30.70 31.70
CA GLN A 234 -15.52 30.40 30.31
C GLN A 234 -15.43 28.90 30.07
N ARG A 235 -14.87 28.15 31.03
CA ARG A 235 -14.85 26.68 30.97
C ARG A 235 -16.27 26.11 30.89
N GLN A 236 -17.16 26.58 31.76
CA GLN A 236 -18.55 26.11 31.81
C GLN A 236 -19.31 26.43 30.54
N ALA A 237 -19.13 27.64 29.97
CA ALA A 237 -19.69 28.01 28.68
C ALA A 237 -19.21 27.10 27.55
N ARG A 238 -17.91 26.77 27.51
CA ARG A 238 -17.36 25.86 26.48
C ARG A 238 -17.93 24.45 26.60
N ILE A 239 -18.06 23.91 27.81
CA ILE A 239 -18.70 22.61 28.05
C ILE A 239 -20.16 22.65 27.61
N ALA A 240 -20.91 23.68 27.99
CA ALA A 240 -22.32 23.83 27.63
C ALA A 240 -22.51 23.89 26.10
N GLN A 241 -21.65 24.62 25.40
CA GLN A 241 -21.65 24.66 23.93
C GLN A 241 -21.43 23.26 23.33
N LEU A 242 -20.40 22.53 23.75
CA LEU A 242 -20.11 21.20 23.22
C LEU A 242 -21.26 20.21 23.48
N LEU A 243 -21.91 20.29 24.64
CA LEU A 243 -23.07 19.45 24.96
C LEU A 243 -24.30 19.81 24.11
N ALA A 244 -24.51 21.08 23.79
CA ALA A 244 -25.57 21.52 22.90
C ALA A 244 -25.34 21.05 21.45
N GLU A 245 -24.10 21.17 20.95
CA GLU A 245 -23.70 20.66 19.64
C GLU A 245 -23.85 19.14 19.56
N ALA A 246 -23.47 18.41 20.62
CA ALA A 246 -23.67 16.96 20.71
C ALA A 246 -25.15 16.58 20.60
N ALA A 247 -26.03 17.27 21.34
CA ALA A 247 -27.47 17.03 21.29
C ALA A 247 -28.07 17.36 19.91
N ALA A 248 -27.59 18.42 19.25
CA ALA A 248 -28.02 18.78 17.91
C ALA A 248 -27.61 17.72 16.87
N ALA A 249 -26.39 17.18 16.97
CA ALA A 249 -25.93 16.09 16.12
C ALA A 249 -26.70 14.79 16.38
N GLU A 250 -26.96 14.47 17.65
CA GLU A 250 -27.78 13.32 18.05
C GLU A 250 -29.19 13.40 17.43
N ALA A 251 -29.82 14.58 17.48
CA ALA A 251 -31.14 14.82 16.89
C ALA A 251 -31.18 14.62 15.37
N ARG A 252 -30.06 14.82 14.66
CA ARG A 252 -29.93 14.53 13.23
C ARG A 252 -29.62 13.07 12.92
N GLY A 253 -29.35 12.25 13.94
CA GLY A 253 -28.88 10.87 13.78
C GLY A 253 -27.37 10.75 13.50
N ASP A 254 -26.62 11.85 13.63
CA ASP A 254 -25.19 11.95 13.38
C ASP A 254 -24.38 11.39 14.57
N LEU A 255 -24.55 10.10 14.87
CA LEU A 255 -23.92 9.50 16.05
C LEU A 255 -22.38 9.48 15.96
N LEU A 256 -21.84 9.02 14.83
CA LEU A 256 -20.39 8.89 14.56
C LEU A 256 -19.95 9.57 13.26
N THR A 257 -20.91 10.02 12.44
CA THR A 257 -20.66 10.57 11.10
C THR A 257 -21.43 11.88 10.97
N PRO A 258 -20.84 12.94 10.39
CA PRO A 258 -19.46 13.00 9.90
C PRO A 258 -18.41 13.12 11.03
N PRO A 259 -17.18 12.60 10.86
CA PRO A 259 -16.14 12.71 11.88
C PRO A 259 -15.78 14.16 12.22
N GLY A 260 -15.74 14.48 13.51
CA GLY A 260 -15.47 15.80 14.07
C GLY A 260 -16.73 16.57 14.49
N ASP A 261 -17.85 16.34 13.79
CA ASP A 261 -19.14 17.00 14.06
C ASP A 261 -20.22 16.05 14.57
N SER A 262 -19.87 14.79 14.81
CA SER A 262 -20.80 13.81 15.36
C SER A 262 -21.13 14.05 16.83
N ALA A 263 -22.27 13.53 17.27
CA ALA A 263 -22.73 13.61 18.65
C ALA A 263 -21.67 13.04 19.62
N TYR A 264 -21.08 11.91 19.23
CA TYR A 264 -20.00 11.28 19.98
C TYR A 264 -18.77 12.19 20.08
N ASP A 265 -18.37 12.83 18.98
CA ASP A 265 -17.15 13.64 18.94
C ASP A 265 -17.24 14.85 19.86
N LYS A 266 -18.37 15.58 19.82
CA LYS A 266 -18.60 16.73 20.68
C LYS A 266 -18.67 16.34 22.16
N LEU A 267 -19.32 15.21 22.47
CA LEU A 267 -19.40 14.71 23.85
C LEU A 267 -18.04 14.24 24.40
N ARG A 268 -17.23 13.56 23.59
CA ARG A 268 -15.86 13.18 23.95
C ARG A 268 -15.00 14.41 24.19
N ALA A 269 -15.11 15.46 23.37
CA ALA A 269 -14.43 16.72 23.58
C ALA A 269 -14.84 17.36 24.93
N ALA A 270 -16.14 17.38 25.26
CA ALA A 270 -16.63 17.87 26.55
C ALA A 270 -16.09 17.04 27.73
N SER A 271 -16.08 15.70 27.59
CA SER A 271 -15.55 14.77 28.59
C SER A 271 -14.06 14.94 28.81
N SER A 272 -13.31 15.33 27.78
CA SER A 272 -11.87 15.60 27.91
C SER A 272 -11.57 16.86 28.74
N ILE A 273 -12.51 17.81 28.82
CA ILE A 273 -12.38 19.04 29.62
C ILE A 273 -12.84 18.79 31.07
N ALA A 274 -14.00 18.16 31.25
CA ALA A 274 -14.61 17.96 32.57
C ALA A 274 -15.27 16.58 32.69
N PRO A 275 -14.46 15.50 32.86
CA PRO A 275 -14.98 14.13 32.94
C PRO A 275 -15.93 13.94 34.13
N ASP A 276 -15.70 14.67 35.23
CA ASP A 276 -16.50 14.60 36.44
C ASP A 276 -17.73 15.53 36.44
N SER A 277 -18.00 16.22 35.34
CA SER A 277 -19.17 17.09 35.23
C SER A 277 -20.46 16.25 35.21
N PRO A 278 -21.45 16.55 36.08
CA PRO A 278 -22.76 15.88 36.05
C PRO A 278 -23.47 16.01 34.70
N ALA A 279 -23.30 17.16 34.03
CA ALA A 279 -23.90 17.41 32.72
C ALA A 279 -23.29 16.50 31.63
N VAL A 280 -21.97 16.29 31.67
CA VAL A 280 -21.28 15.38 30.76
C VAL A 280 -21.71 13.94 31.01
N ARG A 281 -21.73 13.49 32.27
CA ARG A 281 -22.19 12.13 32.61
C ARG A 281 -23.64 11.88 32.17
N SER A 282 -24.53 12.85 32.35
CA SER A 282 -25.92 12.76 31.90
C SER A 282 -26.01 12.64 30.37
N ALA A 283 -25.26 13.45 29.63
CA ALA A 283 -25.20 13.36 28.17
C ALA A 283 -24.62 12.02 27.68
N SER A 284 -23.58 11.49 28.34
CA SER A 284 -23.04 10.16 28.05
C SER A 284 -24.04 9.04 28.28
N ALA A 285 -24.77 9.09 29.40
CA ALA A 285 -25.82 8.12 29.70
C ALA A 285 -26.94 8.14 28.66
N ARG A 286 -27.30 9.33 28.14
CA ARG A 286 -28.31 9.48 27.08
C ARG A 286 -27.84 8.92 25.73
N LEU A 287 -26.58 9.12 25.36
CA LEU A 287 -26.05 8.68 24.06
C LEU A 287 -25.71 7.18 24.00
N LEU A 288 -25.47 6.56 25.16
CA LEU A 288 -25.02 5.17 25.26
C LEU A 288 -25.93 4.14 24.56
N PRO A 289 -27.28 4.19 24.69
CA PRO A 289 -28.17 3.28 23.97
C PRO A 289 -28.00 3.34 22.45
N ALA A 290 -27.81 4.55 21.89
CA ALA A 290 -27.59 4.73 20.45
C ALA A 290 -26.26 4.10 20.01
N ALA A 291 -25.19 4.25 20.81
CA ALA A 291 -23.90 3.60 20.56
C ALA A 291 -23.97 2.06 20.64
N LYS A 292 -24.77 1.53 21.58
CA LYS A 292 -25.06 0.08 21.66
C LYS A 292 -25.80 -0.41 20.41
N ALA A 293 -26.86 0.28 20.00
CA ALA A 293 -27.62 -0.07 18.80
C ALA A 293 -26.77 0.01 17.52
N CYS A 294 -25.90 1.03 17.42
CA CYS A 294 -24.91 1.16 16.35
C CYS A 294 -24.04 -0.09 16.25
N PHE A 295 -23.39 -0.48 17.37
CA PHE A 295 -22.52 -1.66 17.39
C PHE A 295 -23.24 -2.92 16.94
N GLU A 296 -24.43 -3.19 17.50
CA GLU A 296 -25.18 -4.39 17.15
C GLU A 296 -25.62 -4.42 15.68
N ARG A 297 -26.04 -3.28 15.13
CA ARG A 297 -26.42 -3.17 13.72
C ARG A 297 -25.23 -3.40 12.80
N GLU A 298 -24.10 -2.73 13.03
CA GLU A 298 -22.91 -2.86 12.18
C GLU A 298 -22.27 -4.25 12.30
N LEU A 299 -22.30 -4.87 13.48
CA LEU A 299 -21.81 -6.24 13.67
C LEU A 299 -22.67 -7.26 12.90
N ARG A 300 -24.01 -7.15 12.96
CA ARG A 300 -24.93 -7.99 12.17
C ARG A 300 -24.78 -7.77 10.67
N GLY A 301 -24.53 -6.53 10.25
CA GLY A 301 -24.28 -6.16 8.85
C GLY A 301 -22.88 -6.52 8.34
N ASN A 302 -22.03 -7.15 9.15
CA ASN A 302 -20.63 -7.46 8.83
C ASN A 302 -19.75 -6.23 8.51
N ASN A 303 -20.17 -5.03 8.93
CA ASN A 303 -19.43 -3.79 8.76
C ASN A 303 -18.41 -3.63 9.90
N LEU A 304 -17.40 -4.50 9.96
CA LEU A 304 -16.54 -4.66 11.15
C LEU A 304 -15.75 -3.41 11.54
N ALA A 305 -15.36 -2.59 10.56
CA ALA A 305 -14.72 -1.30 10.81
C ALA A 305 -15.68 -0.31 11.49
N ARG A 306 -16.94 -0.22 11.04
CA ARG A 306 -17.95 0.64 11.67
C ARG A 306 -18.36 0.09 13.04
N ALA A 307 -18.47 -1.23 13.17
CA ALA A 307 -18.71 -1.87 14.46
C ALA A 307 -17.59 -1.53 15.46
N ARG A 308 -16.32 -1.53 15.02
CA ARG A 308 -15.21 -1.07 15.85
C ARG A 308 -15.39 0.38 16.32
N ALA A 309 -15.71 1.29 15.41
CA ALA A 309 -15.94 2.70 15.75
C ALA A 309 -17.09 2.88 16.77
N CYS A 310 -18.22 2.16 16.60
CA CYS A 310 -19.30 2.17 17.59
C CYS A 310 -18.83 1.61 18.95
N LEU A 311 -17.98 0.59 18.96
CA LEU A 311 -17.45 -0.02 20.19
C LEU A 311 -16.49 0.91 20.93
N ASP A 312 -15.61 1.61 20.21
CA ASP A 312 -14.73 2.61 20.79
C ASP A 312 -15.53 3.78 21.38
N ALA A 313 -16.65 4.15 20.73
CA ALA A 313 -17.58 5.12 21.28
C ALA A 313 -18.23 4.64 22.59
N ARG A 314 -18.70 3.39 22.63
CA ARG A 314 -19.23 2.79 23.86
C ARG A 314 -18.22 2.83 25.01
N ARG A 315 -16.95 2.50 24.76
CA ARG A 315 -15.89 2.52 25.77
C ARG A 315 -15.78 3.87 26.49
N VAL A 316 -15.88 4.96 25.75
CA VAL A 316 -15.82 6.31 26.32
C VAL A 316 -17.10 6.68 27.08
N LEU A 317 -18.25 6.18 26.63
CA LEU A 317 -19.56 6.50 27.21
C LEU A 317 -19.89 5.72 28.48
N GLU A 318 -19.53 4.43 28.55
CA GLU A 318 -19.85 3.53 29.67
C GLU A 318 -18.65 3.17 30.55
N GLY A 319 -17.44 3.56 30.17
CA GLY A 319 -16.20 3.11 30.81
C GLY A 319 -15.93 1.63 30.53
N ASP A 320 -15.05 1.01 31.32
CA ASP A 320 -14.84 -0.43 31.23
C ASP A 320 -15.96 -1.18 31.97
N SER A 321 -16.64 -2.06 31.25
CA SER A 321 -17.73 -2.91 31.76
C SER A 321 -17.59 -4.34 31.24
N ASN A 322 -18.26 -5.28 31.93
CA ASN A 322 -18.31 -6.67 31.48
C ASN A 322 -18.99 -6.77 30.11
N GLU A 323 -20.03 -5.98 29.88
CA GLU A 323 -20.76 -5.89 28.61
C GLU A 323 -19.87 -5.38 27.48
N LEU A 324 -19.00 -4.39 27.75
CA LEU A 324 -18.04 -3.89 26.78
C LEU A 324 -16.98 -4.94 26.46
N THR A 325 -16.48 -5.65 27.47
CA THR A 325 -15.52 -6.75 27.30
C THR A 325 -16.10 -7.87 26.44
N GLN A 326 -17.34 -8.27 26.70
CA GLN A 326 -18.05 -9.24 25.87
C GLN A 326 -18.25 -8.74 24.43
N ALA A 327 -18.57 -7.46 24.24
CA ALA A 327 -18.70 -6.86 22.92
C ALA A 327 -17.35 -6.83 22.14
N ARG A 328 -16.23 -6.52 22.81
CA ARG A 328 -14.87 -6.62 22.23
C ARG A 328 -14.58 -8.04 21.75
N ARG A 329 -14.84 -9.04 22.59
CA ARG A 329 -14.65 -10.46 22.24
C ARG A 329 -15.52 -10.89 21.05
N ARG A 330 -16.81 -10.51 21.03
CA ARG A 330 -17.71 -10.81 19.90
C ARG A 330 -17.20 -10.22 18.58
N LEU A 331 -16.68 -8.98 18.61
CA LEU A 331 -16.10 -8.35 17.42
C LEU A 331 -14.80 -9.05 17.00
N ALA A 332 -13.92 -9.42 17.95
CA ALA A 332 -12.70 -10.17 17.66
C ALA A 332 -13.00 -11.54 17.03
N GLN A 333 -13.96 -12.29 17.58
CA GLN A 333 -14.43 -13.55 17.02
C GLN A 333 -14.95 -13.38 15.58
N ARG A 334 -15.67 -12.28 15.31
CA ARG A 334 -16.15 -11.99 13.96
C ARG A 334 -15.02 -11.69 12.99
N TRP A 335 -13.99 -10.96 13.42
CA TRP A 335 -12.77 -10.75 12.62
C TRP A 335 -12.06 -12.06 12.31
N LEU A 336 -11.94 -12.98 13.28
CA LEU A 336 -11.35 -14.30 13.04
C LEU A 336 -12.14 -15.08 11.98
N ALA A 337 -13.47 -15.06 12.04
CA ALA A 337 -14.32 -15.74 11.05
C ALA A 337 -14.15 -15.18 9.63
N VAL A 338 -14.09 -13.85 9.48
CA VAL A 338 -13.81 -13.21 8.19
C VAL A 338 -12.39 -13.51 7.72
N GLY A 339 -11.41 -13.50 8.62
CA GLY A 339 -10.03 -13.85 8.31
C GLY A 339 -9.90 -15.30 7.82
N ASP A 340 -10.66 -16.22 8.41
CA ASP A 340 -10.69 -17.63 8.02
C ASP A 340 -11.17 -17.83 6.57
N GLU A 341 -12.29 -17.17 6.22
CA GLU A 341 -12.83 -17.16 4.86
C GLU A 341 -11.82 -16.60 3.85
N ARG A 342 -11.17 -15.48 4.19
CA ARG A 342 -10.14 -14.83 3.36
C ARG A 342 -8.91 -15.71 3.17
N LEU A 343 -8.49 -16.40 4.22
CA LEU A 343 -7.38 -17.34 4.16
C LEU A 343 -7.71 -18.53 3.24
N GLY A 344 -8.94 -19.06 3.34
CA GLY A 344 -9.44 -20.10 2.44
C GLY A 344 -9.50 -19.67 0.97
N ALA A 345 -9.70 -18.38 0.70
CA ALA A 345 -9.62 -17.79 -0.63
C ALA A 345 -8.18 -17.48 -1.12
N GLY A 346 -7.16 -17.81 -0.33
CA GLY A 346 -5.76 -17.51 -0.65
C GLY A 346 -5.36 -16.05 -0.41
N GLU A 347 -6.22 -15.23 0.18
CA GLU A 347 -5.96 -13.82 0.50
C GLU A 347 -5.17 -13.69 1.82
N VAL A 348 -3.93 -14.17 1.83
CA VAL A 348 -3.09 -14.25 3.05
C VAL A 348 -2.89 -12.88 3.72
N ALA A 349 -2.73 -11.80 2.95
CA ALA A 349 -2.59 -10.44 3.48
C ALA A 349 -3.86 -9.97 4.20
N SER A 350 -5.04 -10.18 3.59
CA SER A 350 -6.34 -9.89 4.20
C SER A 350 -6.55 -10.67 5.51
N ALA A 351 -6.19 -11.96 5.51
CA ALA A 351 -6.25 -12.81 6.69
C ALA A 351 -5.33 -12.35 7.82
N ALA A 352 -4.10 -11.91 7.48
CA ALA A 352 -3.16 -11.34 8.44
C ALA A 352 -3.67 -10.04 9.07
N SER A 353 -4.26 -9.14 8.28
CA SER A 353 -4.90 -7.92 8.80
C SER A 353 -6.08 -8.24 9.74
N ALA A 354 -6.90 -9.25 9.41
CA ALA A 354 -8.01 -9.67 10.26
C ALA A 354 -7.53 -10.26 11.61
N LEU A 355 -6.48 -11.08 11.59
CA LEU A 355 -5.84 -11.61 12.79
C LEU A 355 -5.34 -10.48 13.70
N ASP A 356 -4.63 -9.52 13.13
CA ASP A 356 -4.06 -8.38 13.83
C ASP A 356 -5.18 -7.48 14.45
N ALA A 357 -6.28 -7.27 13.71
CA ALA A 357 -7.46 -6.60 14.24
C ALA A 357 -8.09 -7.35 15.43
N ALA A 358 -8.23 -8.67 15.35
CA ALA A 358 -8.75 -9.49 16.44
C ALA A 358 -7.84 -9.45 17.67
N ARG A 359 -6.52 -9.52 17.48
CA ARG A 359 -5.52 -9.45 18.57
C ARG A 359 -5.55 -8.12 19.31
N ARG A 360 -5.68 -7.01 18.57
CA ARG A 360 -5.85 -5.67 19.19
C ARG A 360 -7.17 -5.49 19.94
N LEU A 361 -8.20 -6.28 19.64
CA LEU A 361 -9.50 -6.19 20.27
C LEU A 361 -9.56 -6.93 21.60
N ASP A 362 -9.20 -8.21 21.57
CA ASP A 362 -9.16 -9.08 22.74
C ASP A 362 -8.11 -10.18 22.50
N PRO A 363 -6.91 -10.05 23.08
CA PRO A 363 -5.86 -11.07 22.99
C PRO A 363 -6.29 -12.43 23.55
N ALA A 364 -7.29 -12.47 24.44
CA ALA A 364 -7.82 -13.70 25.02
C ALA A 364 -8.95 -14.31 24.19
N THR A 365 -9.14 -13.87 22.93
CA THR A 365 -10.17 -14.42 22.05
C THR A 365 -9.92 -15.90 21.75
N PRO A 366 -10.88 -16.80 22.01
CA PRO A 366 -10.75 -18.21 21.66
C PRO A 366 -10.46 -18.42 20.17
N GLY A 367 -9.49 -19.29 19.85
CA GLY A 367 -9.10 -19.61 18.48
C GLY A 367 -8.10 -18.65 17.83
N LEU A 368 -7.68 -17.58 18.52
CA LEU A 368 -6.75 -16.59 17.97
C LEU A 368 -5.36 -17.19 17.66
N GLU A 369 -4.80 -17.96 18.58
CA GLU A 369 -3.48 -18.60 18.38
C GLU A 369 -3.50 -19.62 17.24
N ALA A 370 -4.53 -20.47 17.19
CA ALA A 370 -4.70 -21.44 16.12
C ALA A 370 -4.87 -20.77 14.74
N PHE A 371 -5.56 -19.62 14.67
CA PHE A 371 -5.63 -18.84 13.43
C PHE A 371 -4.29 -18.20 13.07
N ALA A 372 -3.54 -17.69 14.06
CA ALA A 372 -2.22 -17.12 13.85
C ALA A 372 -1.21 -18.12 13.27
N GLU A 373 -1.25 -19.37 13.72
CA GLU A 373 -0.45 -20.46 13.17
C GLU A 373 -0.76 -20.73 11.70
N ARG A 374 -2.04 -20.78 11.33
CA ARG A 374 -2.48 -21.02 9.95
C ARG A 374 -2.09 -19.88 9.01
N VAL A 375 -2.26 -18.63 9.44
CA VAL A 375 -1.80 -17.47 8.65
C VAL A 375 -0.29 -17.51 8.44
N ARG A 376 0.50 -17.82 9.48
CA ARG A 376 1.97 -17.97 9.34
C ARG A 376 2.36 -19.06 8.35
N ALA A 377 1.72 -20.24 8.42
CA ALA A 377 1.98 -21.34 7.51
C ALA A 377 1.67 -20.96 6.05
N ALA A 378 0.55 -20.26 5.80
CA ALA A 378 0.19 -19.81 4.46
C ALA A 378 1.12 -18.74 3.90
N SER A 379 1.65 -17.85 4.75
CA SER A 379 2.65 -16.85 4.33
C SER A 379 3.99 -17.48 3.95
N ALA A 380 4.40 -18.54 4.64
CA ALA A 380 5.68 -19.22 4.40
C ALA A 380 5.66 -20.17 3.19
N GLY A 381 4.46 -20.58 2.73
CA GLY A 381 4.28 -21.48 1.58
C GLY A 381 4.17 -20.80 0.22
N ARG A 382 4.42 -19.49 0.11
CA ARG A 382 4.46 -18.77 -1.17
C ARG A 382 5.85 -18.92 -1.81
N PRO A 383 5.97 -19.57 -2.99
CA PRO A 383 7.23 -19.63 -3.73
C PRO A 383 7.65 -18.27 -4.30
#